data_AF-A0AA96LU12-F1
#
_entry.id   AF-A0AA96LU12-F1
#
_cell.length_a   1.000
_cell.length_b   1.000
_cell.length_c   1.000
_cell.angle_alpha   90.00
_cell.angle_beta   90.00
_cell.angle_gamma   90.00
#
_symmetry.space_group_name_H-M   'P 1'
#
loop_
_entity.id
_entity.type
_entity.pdbx_description
1 polymer ?
#
loop_
_entity_poly.entity_id
_entity_poly.type
_entity_poly.pdbx_seq_one_letter_code
_entity_poly.pdbx_strand_id
1 'polypeptide(L)'
;MVIHSSRWPQAALTLRDHEELRCDYLRNLSGVDQETHLEVAYYLLSLTHKQEYCVKVKTDREQPSIPSVTDVWATANWNEREAFDLFGIDFPGHPHLVRIMMPDDWVGHPLRKDYEPLDPEV
;
A
#
# COMPACT_ATOMS: atom_id res chain seq x y z
N MET A 1 -12.34 0.35 7.70
CA MET A 1 -11.59 0.59 8.95
C MET A 1 -10.31 1.35 8.61
N VAL A 2 -9.90 2.34 9.42
CA VAL A 2 -8.63 3.08 9.22
C VAL A 2 -7.68 2.75 10.37
N ILE A 3 -6.45 2.36 10.06
CA ILE A 3 -5.41 1.97 11.01
C ILE A 3 -4.20 2.89 10.80
N HIS A 4 -3.55 3.29 11.89
CA HIS A 4 -2.29 4.01 11.80
C HIS A 4 -1.14 3.05 11.42
N SER A 5 -0.21 3.47 10.58
CA SER A 5 0.91 2.64 10.07
C SER A 5 1.65 1.87 11.18
N SER A 6 1.85 2.47 12.36
CA SER A 6 2.50 1.81 13.51
C SER A 6 1.81 0.55 14.05
N ARG A 7 0.49 0.40 13.83
CA ARG A 7 -0.28 -0.78 14.24
C ARG A 7 -0.52 -1.77 13.10
N TRP A 8 -0.09 -1.42 11.88
CA TRP A 8 -0.36 -2.21 10.69
C TRP A 8 0.21 -3.63 10.75
N PRO A 9 1.48 -3.88 11.17
CA PRO A 9 2.02 -5.24 11.20
C PRO A 9 1.20 -6.21 12.07
N GLN A 10 0.83 -5.77 13.27
CA GLN A 10 0.05 -6.59 14.19
C GLN A 10 -1.38 -6.81 13.67
N ALA A 11 -1.98 -5.79 13.06
CA ALA A 11 -3.30 -5.91 12.45
C ALA A 11 -3.28 -6.88 11.26
N ALA A 12 -2.26 -6.81 10.41
CA ALA A 12 -2.10 -7.69 9.25
C ALA A 12 -2.00 -9.17 9.66
N LEU A 13 -1.18 -9.48 10.68
CA LEU A 13 -1.08 -10.82 11.23
C LEU A 13 -2.40 -11.30 11.82
N THR A 14 -3.08 -10.44 12.60
CA THR A 14 -4.40 -10.76 13.16
C THR A 14 -5.43 -11.05 12.06
N LEU A 15 -5.46 -10.24 11.00
CA LEU A 15 -6.39 -10.40 9.88
C LEU A 15 -6.16 -11.74 9.16
N ARG A 16 -4.90 -12.14 8.96
CA ARG A 16 -4.54 -13.40 8.32
C ARG A 16 -4.85 -14.60 9.22
N ASP A 17 -4.46 -14.54 10.50
CA ASP A 17 -4.40 -15.71 11.38
C ASP A 17 -5.67 -15.94 12.23
N HIS A 18 -6.53 -14.93 12.39
CA HIS A 18 -7.75 -15.06 13.19
C HIS A 18 -8.78 -15.99 12.52
N GLU A 19 -9.27 -17.00 13.25
CA GLU A 19 -10.12 -18.07 12.70
C GLU A 19 -11.42 -17.59 12.04
N GLU A 20 -12.01 -16.52 12.55
CA GLU A 20 -13.23 -15.93 11.98
C GLU A 20 -12.97 -15.02 10.77
N LEU A 21 -11.75 -14.49 10.63
CA LEU A 21 -11.41 -13.54 9.55
C LEU A 21 -10.73 -14.28 8.41
N ARG A 22 -9.65 -15.00 8.71
CA ARG A 22 -8.84 -15.77 7.75
C ARG A 22 -8.66 -15.05 6.43
N CYS A 23 -8.08 -13.86 6.46
CA CYS A 23 -7.75 -13.11 5.26
C CYS A 23 -6.54 -13.76 4.58
N ASP A 24 -6.79 -14.87 3.88
CA ASP A 24 -5.74 -15.71 3.28
C ASP A 24 -5.16 -15.09 2.00
N TYR A 25 -5.85 -14.10 1.41
CA TYR A 25 -5.50 -13.53 0.11
C TYR A 25 -5.59 -12.00 0.10
N LEU A 26 -4.50 -11.32 -0.25
CA LEU A 26 -4.50 -9.90 -0.60
C LEU A 26 -4.78 -9.77 -2.11
N ARG A 27 -5.97 -9.28 -2.43
CA ARG A 27 -6.48 -9.13 -3.80
C ARG A 27 -5.89 -7.90 -4.48
N ASN A 28 -5.77 -6.80 -3.75
CA ASN A 28 -5.27 -5.53 -4.28
C ASN A 28 -4.74 -4.65 -3.15
N LEU A 29 -3.81 -3.78 -3.48
CA LEU A 29 -3.36 -2.68 -2.64
C LEU A 29 -3.28 -1.42 -3.50
N SER A 30 -3.86 -0.32 -3.01
CA SER A 30 -3.90 0.94 -3.74
C SER A 30 -3.56 2.12 -2.83
N GLY A 31 -2.64 2.97 -3.28
CA GLY A 31 -2.34 4.24 -2.63
C GLY A 31 -3.43 5.28 -2.90
N VAL A 32 -3.67 6.15 -1.92
CA VAL A 32 -4.61 7.28 -2.02
C VAL A 32 -3.94 8.50 -1.40
N ASP A 33 -3.86 9.58 -2.17
CA ASP A 33 -3.45 10.89 -1.66
C ASP A 33 -4.68 11.67 -1.18
N GLN A 34 -4.74 11.94 0.13
CA GLN A 34 -5.81 12.67 0.80
C GLN A 34 -5.45 14.14 1.07
N GLU A 35 -4.45 14.69 0.38
CA GLU A 35 -3.88 16.04 0.51
C GLU A 35 -3.18 16.32 1.84
N THR A 36 -3.79 15.92 2.96
CA THR A 36 -3.25 16.08 4.31
C THR A 36 -2.35 14.92 4.75
N HIS A 37 -2.54 13.74 4.15
CA HIS A 37 -1.83 12.51 4.47
C HIS A 37 -1.94 11.52 3.31
N LEU A 38 -1.14 10.46 3.35
CA LEU A 38 -1.28 9.34 2.41
C LEU A 38 -1.97 8.17 3.10
N GLU A 39 -2.78 7.45 2.34
CA GLU A 39 -3.40 6.20 2.76
C GLU A 39 -3.05 5.09 1.78
N VAL A 40 -2.98 3.86 2.29
CA VAL A 40 -2.94 2.65 1.47
C VAL A 40 -4.14 1.79 1.82
N ALA A 41 -4.97 1.50 0.83
CA ALA A 41 -6.12 0.63 0.94
C ALA A 41 -5.74 -0.81 0.56
N TYR A 42 -5.85 -1.71 1.53
CA TYR A 42 -5.65 -3.15 1.39
C TYR A 42 -7.00 -3.84 1.21
N TYR A 43 -7.17 -4.50 0.07
CA TYR A 43 -8.34 -5.31 -0.25
C TYR A 43 -8.03 -6.77 0.00
N LEU A 44 -8.54 -7.28 1.12
CA LEU A 44 -8.31 -8.63 1.60
C LEU A 44 -9.53 -9.50 1.33
N LEU A 45 -9.29 -10.78 1.07
CA LEU A 45 -10.32 -11.78 0.85
C LEU A 45 -10.06 -12.97 1.76
N SER A 46 -11.11 -13.41 2.45
CA SER A 46 -11.16 -14.74 3.04
C SER A 46 -11.69 -15.72 2.03
N LEU A 47 -10.85 -16.63 1.57
CA LEU A 47 -11.29 -17.69 0.65
C LEU A 47 -12.13 -18.73 1.39
N THR A 48 -11.83 -18.94 2.68
CA THR A 48 -12.58 -19.85 3.55
C THR A 48 -14.01 -19.34 3.78
N HIS A 49 -14.15 -18.09 4.22
CA HIS A 49 -15.46 -17.52 4.59
C HIS A 49 -16.16 -16.81 3.44
N LYS A 50 -15.49 -16.63 2.29
CA LYS A 50 -15.96 -15.88 1.11
C LYS A 50 -16.38 -14.44 1.45
N GLN A 51 -15.61 -13.81 2.32
CA GLN A 51 -15.84 -12.43 2.77
C GLN A 51 -14.70 -11.52 2.31
N GLU A 52 -15.05 -10.30 1.90
CA GLU A 52 -14.11 -9.27 1.51
C GLU A 52 -13.97 -8.23 2.62
N TYR A 53 -12.74 -7.78 2.86
CA TYR A 53 -12.43 -6.74 3.83
C TYR A 53 -11.59 -5.65 3.17
N CYS A 54 -11.86 -4.41 3.56
CA CYS A 54 -11.07 -3.25 3.14
C CYS A 54 -10.49 -2.56 4.37
N VAL A 55 -9.17 -2.56 4.46
CA VAL A 55 -8.41 -1.90 5.53
C VAL A 55 -7.61 -0.76 4.93
N LYS A 56 -7.80 0.44 5.46
CA LYS A 56 -7.01 1.61 5.07
C LYS A 56 -5.94 1.84 6.11
N VAL A 57 -4.70 2.03 5.67
CA VAL A 57 -3.57 2.34 6.54
C VAL A 57 -3.13 3.76 6.25
N LYS A 58 -3.16 4.60 7.27
CA LYS A 58 -2.76 6.01 7.19
C LYS A 58 -1.28 6.16 7.54
N THR A 59 -0.58 7.00 6.78
CA THR A 59 0.80 7.43 7.03
C THR A 59 0.95 8.93 6.74
N ASP A 60 2.07 9.53 7.17
CA ASP A 60 2.35 10.95 6.97
C ASP A 60 2.58 11.29 5.50
N ARG A 61 2.32 12.54 5.09
CA ARG A 61 2.51 12.98 3.69
C ARG A 61 3.99 13.19 3.35
N GLU A 62 4.73 13.81 4.27
CA GLU A 62 6.12 14.27 4.02
C GLU A 62 7.10 13.11 4.02
N GLN A 63 6.94 12.17 4.95
CA GLN A 63 7.76 10.97 5.09
C GLN A 63 6.87 9.73 5.20
N PRO A 64 6.15 9.36 4.12
CA PRO A 64 5.23 8.25 4.14
C PRO A 64 5.99 6.93 4.28
N SER A 65 5.72 6.23 5.37
CA SER A 65 6.30 4.91 5.63
C SER A 65 5.24 3.97 6.19
N ILE A 66 5.11 2.79 5.59
CA ILE A 66 4.20 1.73 6.04
C ILE A 66 4.98 0.41 6.03
N PRO A 67 5.05 -0.33 7.15
CA PRO A 67 5.73 -1.62 7.15
C PRO A 67 5.20 -2.55 6.05
N SER A 68 6.11 -3.18 5.31
CA SER A 68 5.77 -4.16 4.28
C SER A 68 5.00 -5.33 4.89
N VAL A 69 4.09 -5.90 4.10
CA VAL A 69 3.35 -7.12 4.43
C VAL A 69 3.62 -8.23 3.41
N THR A 70 4.75 -8.16 2.70
CA THR A 70 5.18 -9.19 1.75
C THR A 70 5.44 -10.56 2.38
N ASP A 71 5.83 -10.59 3.65
CA ASP A 71 5.97 -11.78 4.47
C ASP A 71 4.61 -12.34 4.95
N VAL A 72 3.57 -11.50 4.98
CA VAL A 72 2.19 -11.89 5.31
C VAL A 72 1.45 -12.39 4.07
N TRP A 73 1.48 -11.60 2.98
CA TRP A 73 0.88 -11.91 1.69
C TRP A 73 1.88 -11.65 0.56
N ALA A 74 2.28 -12.71 -0.14
CA ALA A 74 3.25 -12.62 -1.23
C ALA A 74 2.78 -11.72 -2.40
N THR A 75 1.46 -11.57 -2.59
CA THR A 75 0.90 -10.68 -3.61
C THR A 75 1.21 -9.20 -3.36
N ALA A 76 1.53 -8.81 -2.12
CA ALA A 76 1.86 -7.42 -1.78
C ALA A 76 3.11 -6.91 -2.50
N ASN A 77 4.01 -7.79 -2.97
CA ASN A 77 5.31 -7.39 -3.52
C ASN A 77 5.17 -6.39 -4.67
N TRP A 78 4.31 -6.69 -5.64
CA TRP A 78 4.15 -5.81 -6.80
C TRP A 78 3.32 -4.58 -6.47
N ASN A 79 2.29 -4.71 -5.63
CA ASN A 79 1.45 -3.58 -5.27
C ASN A 79 2.16 -2.56 -4.36
N GLU A 80 3.03 -3.02 -3.46
CA GLU A 80 3.85 -2.11 -2.64
C GLU A 80 4.85 -1.35 -3.52
N ARG A 81 5.44 -1.99 -4.53
CA ARG A 81 6.30 -1.32 -5.52
C ARG A 81 5.54 -0.31 -6.37
N GLU A 82 4.31 -0.60 -6.77
CA GLU A 82 3.44 0.35 -7.46
C GLU A 82 3.16 1.59 -6.59
N ALA A 83 2.77 1.38 -5.33
CA ALA A 83 2.51 2.47 -4.39
C ALA A 83 3.77 3.30 -4.08
N PHE A 84 4.94 2.65 -4.00
CA PHE A 84 6.22 3.32 -3.88
C PHE A 84 6.52 4.19 -5.11
N ASP A 85 6.34 3.67 -6.32
CA ASP A 85 6.67 4.39 -7.53
C ASP A 85 5.72 5.58 -7.77
N LEU A 86 4.42 5.35 -7.64
CA LEU A 86 3.38 6.31 -8.03
C LEU A 86 3.02 7.31 -6.93
N PHE A 87 3.16 6.94 -5.65
CA PHE A 87 2.85 7.79 -4.50
C PHE A 87 4.07 8.09 -3.61
N GLY A 88 5.20 7.41 -3.80
CA GLY A 88 6.39 7.63 -2.98
C GLY A 88 6.28 7.13 -1.55
N ILE A 89 5.41 6.15 -1.31
CA ILE A 89 5.24 5.53 0.01
C ILE A 89 6.33 4.49 0.20
N ASP A 90 7.12 4.61 1.26
CA ASP A 90 8.17 3.64 1.59
C ASP A 90 7.60 2.42 2.32
N PHE A 91 8.19 1.25 2.06
CA PHE A 91 7.78 -0.03 2.63
C PHE A 91 8.95 -0.75 3.31
N PRO A 92 9.29 -0.38 4.56
CA PRO A 92 10.35 -1.04 5.31
C PRO A 92 10.09 -2.54 5.46
N GLY A 93 11.10 -3.36 5.16
CA GLY A 93 11.01 -4.83 5.17
C GLY A 93 10.67 -5.45 3.81
N HIS A 94 10.36 -4.66 2.79
CA HIS A 94 10.12 -5.18 1.44
C HIS A 94 11.42 -5.74 0.84
N PRO A 95 11.41 -6.95 0.22
CA PRO A 95 12.62 -7.62 -0.22
C PRO A 95 13.35 -6.94 -1.39
N HIS A 96 12.61 -6.22 -2.26
CA HIS A 96 13.18 -5.56 -3.44
C HIS A 96 12.33 -4.35 -3.86
N LEU A 97 12.39 -3.28 -3.06
CA LEU A 97 11.60 -2.07 -3.30
C LEU A 97 12.30 -1.17 -4.33
N VAL A 98 11.84 -1.26 -5.57
CA VAL A 98 12.30 -0.42 -6.69
C VAL A 98 11.10 -0.07 -7.58
N ARG A 99 11.22 1.02 -8.34
CA ARG A 99 10.21 1.49 -9.31
C ARG A 99 9.80 0.38 -10.29
N ILE A 100 8.58 0.46 -10.82
CA ILE A 100 8.03 -0.53 -11.78
C ILE A 100 7.23 0.07 -12.94
N MET A 101 6.61 1.23 -12.73
CA MET A 101 5.78 1.91 -13.71
C MET A 101 6.57 2.99 -14.43
N MET A 102 7.33 3.78 -13.68
CA MET A 102 8.04 4.94 -14.19
C MET A 102 9.47 4.56 -14.61
N PRO A 103 10.04 5.26 -15.62
CA PRO A 103 11.46 5.15 -15.94
C PRO A 103 12.36 5.44 -14.74
N ASP A 104 13.57 4.86 -14.73
CA ASP A 104 14.52 5.00 -13.62
C ASP A 104 14.98 6.44 -13.38
N ASP A 105 14.97 7.28 -14.42
CA ASP A 105 15.32 8.70 -14.38
C ASP A 105 14.14 9.62 -14.03
N TRP A 106 12.95 9.07 -13.79
CA TRP A 106 11.77 9.86 -13.46
C TRP A 106 11.90 10.53 -12.09
N VAL A 107 11.56 11.82 -12.05
CA VAL A 107 11.57 12.63 -10.82
C VAL A 107 10.13 12.85 -10.36
N GLY A 108 9.86 12.49 -9.10
CA GLY A 108 8.54 12.64 -8.49
C GLY A 108 7.64 11.41 -8.57
N HIS A 109 6.37 11.63 -8.23
CA HIS A 109 5.34 10.62 -7.98
C HIS A 109 4.01 11.04 -8.64
N PRO A 110 3.69 10.52 -9.84
CA PRO A 110 2.61 11.06 -10.68
C PRO A 110 1.21 11.06 -10.07
N LEU A 111 0.92 10.17 -9.11
CA LEU A 111 -0.41 10.07 -8.52
C LEU A 111 -0.59 10.92 -7.25
N ARG A 112 0.43 11.68 -6.85
CA ARG A 112 0.25 12.71 -5.83
C ARG A 112 -0.51 13.91 -6.40
N LYS A 113 -1.35 14.54 -5.58
CA LYS A 113 -2.22 15.66 -5.99
C LYS A 113 -1.46 16.97 -6.25
N ASP A 114 -0.26 17.09 -5.69
CA ASP A 114 0.66 18.21 -5.87
C ASP A 114 1.66 17.99 -7.03
N TYR A 115 1.53 16.88 -7.76
CA TYR A 115 2.41 16.59 -8.89
C TYR A 115 2.10 17.51 -10.07
N GLU A 116 3.09 18.29 -10.52
CA GLU A 116 3.03 19.06 -11.76
C GLU A 116 3.63 18.23 -12.90
N PRO A 117 2.87 17.88 -13.95
CA PRO A 117 3.38 17.17 -15.11
C PRO A 117 4.50 17.97 -15.80
N LEU A 118 5.55 17.26 -16.22
CA LEU A 118 6.65 17.84 -17.01
C LEU A 118 6.18 18.35 -18.38
N ASP A 119 5.05 17.84 -18.89
CA ASP A 119 4.39 18.29 -20.10
C ASP A 119 2.94 18.68 -19.79
N PRO A 120 2.58 19.97 -19.86
CA PRO A 120 1.22 20.44 -19.59
C PRO A 120 0.22 20.13 -20.72
N GLU A 121 0.64 19.55 -21.84
CA GLU A 121 -0.23 19.27 -23.00
C GLU A 121 -0.79 17.84 -23.06
N VAL A 122 -0.66 17.04 -21.99
CA VAL A 122 -1.30 15.72 -21.84
C VAL A 122 -2.32 15.70 -20.71
#